data_AF-A0A285U6X4-F1
#
_entry.id   AF-A0A285U6X4-F1
#
_cell.length_a   1.000
_cell.length_b   1.000
_cell.length_c   1.000
_cell.angle_alpha   90.00
_cell.angle_beta   90.00
_cell.angle_gamma   90.00
#
_symmetry.space_group_name_H-M   'P 1'
#
loop_
_entity.id
_entity.type
_entity.pdbx_description
1 polymer ?
#
loop_
_entity_poly.entity_id
_entity_poly.type
_entity_poly.pdbx_seq_one_letter_code
_entity_poly.pdbx_strand_id
1 'polypeptide(L)' 'MKIDDEILDKLGVYFVYHDIYNRYGITFETFVDRWMRGILDV' A
#
# COMPACT_ATOMS: atom_id res chain seq x y z
N MET A 1 9.72 8.72 9.49
CA MET A 1 8.29 8.64 9.85
C MET A 1 8.01 7.17 10.13
N LYS A 2 7.60 6.79 11.34
CA LYS A 2 7.18 5.40 11.60
C LYS A 2 5.73 5.29 11.15
N ILE A 3 5.43 4.35 10.25
CA ILE A 3 4.05 3.94 10.00
C ILE A 3 3.57 3.20 11.25
N ASP A 4 2.35 3.46 11.70
CA ASP A 4 1.75 2.65 12.76
C ASP A 4 1.20 1.35 12.17
N ASP A 5 1.07 0.33 13.03
CA ASP A 5 0.63 -1.01 12.62
C ASP A 5 -0.82 -0.99 12.11
N GLU A 6 -1.67 -0.08 12.61
CA GLU A 6 -3.07 0.07 12.20
C GLU A 6 -3.18 0.55 10.74
N ILE A 7 -2.34 1.50 10.34
CA ILE A 7 -2.23 2.00 8.96
C ILE A 7 -1.70 0.88 8.06
N LEU A 8 -0.70 0.14 8.50
CA LEU A 8 -0.14 -0.95 7.69
C LEU A 8 -1.19 -2.04 7.40
N ASP A 9 -2.02 -2.39 8.39
CA ASP A 9 -3.14 -3.31 8.22
C ASP A 9 -4.18 -2.77 7.21
N LYS A 10 -4.55 -1.48 7.31
CA LYS A 10 -5.48 -0.84 6.36
C LYS A 10 -4.93 -0.83 4.94
N LEU A 11 -3.65 -0.53 4.77
CA LEU A 11 -2.97 -0.57 3.47
C LEU A 11 -2.96 -1.99 2.90
N GLY A 12 -2.78 -3.01 3.76
CA GLY A 12 -2.86 -4.41 3.37
C GLY A 12 -4.25 -4.77 2.83
N VAL A 13 -5.31 -4.39 3.54
CA VAL A 13 -6.70 -4.61 3.09
C VAL A 13 -6.96 -3.92 1.75
N TYR A 14 -6.54 -2.66 1.60
CA TYR A 14 -6.69 -1.92 0.34
C TYR A 14 -5.96 -2.60 -0.82
N PHE A 15 -4.71 -3.02 -0.59
CA PHE A 15 -3.87 -3.68 -1.60
C PHE A 15 -4.52 -4.95 -2.15
N VAL A 16 -5.11 -5.75 -1.27
CA VAL A 16 -5.83 -6.99 -1.64
C VAL A 16 -7.16 -6.67 -2.31
N TYR A 17 -7.96 -5.77 -1.72
CA TYR A 17 -9.29 -5.42 -2.24
C TYR A 17 -9.23 -4.86 -3.66
N HIS A 18 -8.22 -4.04 -3.95
CA HIS A 18 -8.01 -3.46 -5.28
C HIS A 18 -7.17 -4.34 -6.22
N ASP A 19 -6.76 -5.53 -5.79
CA ASP A 19 -5.95 -6.47 -6.58
C ASP A 19 -4.69 -5.82 -7.19
N ILE A 20 -4.01 -4.99 -6.39
CA ILE A 20 -2.94 -4.10 -6.87
C ILE A 20 -1.77 -4.89 -7.46
N TYR A 21 -1.42 -6.03 -6.85
CA TYR A 21 -0.37 -6.90 -7.37
C TYR A 21 -0.65 -7.32 -8.81
N ASN A 22 -1.83 -7.86 -9.10
CA ASN A 22 -2.15 -8.35 -10.43
C ASN A 22 -2.41 -7.21 -11.43
N ARG A 23 -2.98 -6.08 -10.98
CA ARG A 23 -3.26 -4.93 -11.87
C ARG A 23 -2.01 -4.18 -12.30
N TYR A 24 -1.06 -4.00 -11.39
CA TYR A 24 0.09 -3.12 -11.60
C TYR A 24 1.44 -3.83 -11.55
N GLY A 25 1.47 -5.12 -11.17
CA GLY A 25 2.69 -5.91 -11.06
C GLY A 25 3.63 -5.44 -9.93
N ILE A 26 3.12 -4.72 -8.93
CA ILE A 26 3.92 -4.19 -7.81
C ILE A 26 3.69 -4.98 -6.53
N THR A 27 4.76 -5.15 -5.74
CA THR A 27 4.67 -5.78 -4.42
C THR A 27 4.01 -4.85 -3.40
N PHE A 28 3.55 -5.43 -2.30
CA PHE A 28 2.99 -4.65 -1.19
C PHE A 28 4.00 -3.64 -0.63
N GLU A 29 5.26 -4.02 -0.48
CA GLU A 29 6.34 -3.13 -0.01
C GLU A 29 6.51 -1.92 -0.94
N THR A 30 6.48 -2.14 -2.26
CA THR A 30 6.56 -1.05 -3.25
C THR A 30 5.35 -0.14 -3.18
N PHE A 31 4.16 -0.71 -2.97
CA PHE A 31 2.93 0.06 -2.77
C PHE A 31 3.02 0.95 -1.52
N VAL A 32 3.45 0.39 -0.38
CA VAL A 32 3.63 1.15 0.87
C VAL A 32 4.67 2.26 0.71
N ASP A 33 5.82 1.99 0.07
CA ASP A 33 6.84 3.02 -0.19
C ASP A 33 6.28 4.17 -1.05
N ARG A 34 5.49 3.86 -2.09
CA ARG A 34 4.84 4.89 -2.93
C ARG A 34 3.78 5.69 -2.17
N TRP A 35 3.00 5.03 -1.31
CA TRP A 35 2.04 5.69 -0.45
C TRP A 35 2.72 6.64 0.55
N MET A 36 3.77 6.18 1.23
CA MET A 36 4.55 6.98 2.16
C MET A 36 5.22 8.21 1.51
N ARG A 37 5.53 8.13 0.20
CA ARG A 37 6.05 9.25 -0.59
C ARG A 37 4.96 10.22 -1.07
N GLY A 38 3.69 9.95 -0.78
CA GLY A 38 2.56 10.75 -1.24
C GLY A 38 2.28 10.62 -2.74
N ILE A 39 2.74 9.55 -3.39
CA ILE A 39 2.52 9.29 -4.82
C ILE A 39 1.12 8.67 -5.04
N LEU A 40 0.62 7.94 -4.04
CA LEU A 40 -0.70 7.30 -4.06
C LEU A 40 -1.57 7.94 -2.99
N ASP A 41 -2.74 8.46 -3.39
CA ASP A 41 -3.83 8.81 -2.48
C ASP A 41 -4.75 7.59 -2.37
N VAL A 42 -4.98 7.13 -1.14
CA VAL A 42 -5.62 5.85 -0.80
C VAL A 42 -6.70 6.09 0.24
#